data_AF-A0A969AJV1-F1
#
_entry.id   AF-A0A969AJV1-F1
#
_cell.length_a   1.000
_cell.length_b   1.000
_cell.length_c   1.000
_cell.angle_alpha   90.00
_cell.angle_beta   90.00
_cell.angle_gamma   90.00
#
_symmetry.space_group_name_H-M   'P 1'
#
loop_
_entity.id
_entity.type
_entity.pdbx_description
1 polymer ?
#
loop_
_entity_poly.entity_id
_entity_poly.type
_entity_poly.pdbx_seq_one_letter_code
_entity_poly.pdbx_strand_id
1 'polypeptide(L)'
;HSLIKALGRFKGASRSTPNPCFFTGNYWVEIARKISVELEVNMSIQVLVLQSGECRIEYQEGLRCVQHDSNWLVNYSPKKARILSDLKLSKDITECRVMEKDGFISIYALSIQDWLSVWEHFANRGNRLATALLKTCAKVGIDVRIARAISGANE
;
A
#
# COMPACT_ATOMS: atom_id res chain seq x y z
N HIS A 1 17.03 -32.88 -1.67
CA HIS A 1 16.78 -32.36 -3.04
C HIS A 1 15.28 -32.23 -3.26
N SER A 2 14.61 -31.08 -3.37
CA SER A 2 15.01 -29.68 -3.41
C SER A 2 13.71 -28.86 -3.22
N LEU A 3 13.42 -28.41 -1.99
CA LEU A 3 12.45 -27.33 -1.71
C LEU A 3 12.81 -26.05 -2.49
N ILE A 4 14.08 -25.92 -2.87
CA ILE A 4 14.62 -24.82 -3.68
C ILE A 4 14.03 -24.81 -5.11
N LYS A 5 13.55 -25.95 -5.65
CA LYS A 5 12.88 -25.97 -6.97
C LYS A 5 11.47 -25.36 -6.95
N ALA A 6 10.79 -25.33 -5.81
CA ALA A 6 9.47 -24.71 -5.70
C ALA A 6 9.53 -23.17 -5.73
N LEU A 7 10.67 -22.59 -5.36
CA LEU A 7 10.92 -21.14 -5.43
C LEU A 7 11.23 -20.66 -6.86
N GLY A 8 11.61 -21.56 -7.77
CA GLY A 8 12.09 -21.24 -9.12
C GLY A 8 11.02 -21.12 -10.21
N ARG A 9 9.72 -21.20 -9.86
CA ARG A 9 8.61 -21.11 -10.83
C ARG A 9 7.54 -20.10 -10.40
N PHE A 10 7.93 -18.98 -9.81
CA PHE A 10 7.09 -17.80 -9.89
C PHE A 10 7.27 -17.18 -11.28
N LYS A 11 6.43 -17.58 -12.23
CA LYS A 11 6.11 -16.70 -13.36
C LYS A 11 5.52 -15.45 -12.72
N GLY A 12 6.33 -14.38 -12.63
CA GLY A 12 5.86 -13.10 -12.11
C GLY A 12 4.56 -12.76 -12.81
N ALA A 13 3.45 -12.79 -12.07
CA ALA A 13 2.23 -12.19 -12.54
C ALA A 13 2.62 -10.77 -12.93
N SER A 14 2.41 -10.41 -14.19
CA SER A 14 2.67 -9.07 -14.71
C SER A 14 2.02 -8.06 -13.76
N ARG A 15 2.81 -7.52 -12.84
CA ARG A 15 2.42 -6.56 -11.83
C ARG A 15 3.40 -5.43 -11.99
N SER A 16 2.86 -4.33 -12.48
CA SER A 16 3.56 -3.12 -12.87
C SER A 16 4.62 -2.72 -11.84
N THR A 17 5.87 -2.56 -12.30
CA THR A 17 6.99 -2.16 -11.45
C THR A 17 6.80 -0.73 -10.94
N PRO A 18 7.15 -0.44 -9.67
CA PRO A 18 7.15 0.92 -9.14
C PRO A 18 7.91 1.87 -10.07
N ASN A 19 7.46 3.13 -10.18
CA ASN A 19 8.09 4.11 -11.07
C ASN A 19 9.61 4.19 -10.84
N PRO A 20 10.44 3.70 -11.78
CA PRO A 20 11.89 3.59 -11.59
C PRO A 20 12.59 4.96 -11.60
N CYS A 21 11.90 6.02 -12.01
CA CYS A 21 12.42 7.39 -11.93
C CYS A 21 12.36 7.96 -10.50
N PHE A 22 11.64 7.32 -9.59
CA PHE A 22 11.44 7.78 -8.20
C PHE A 22 11.91 6.76 -7.17
N PHE A 23 11.44 5.51 -7.32
CA PHE A 23 11.76 4.43 -6.40
C PHE A 23 13.14 3.86 -6.71
N THR A 24 14.18 4.56 -6.23
CA THR A 24 15.60 4.24 -6.45
C THR A 24 16.32 3.82 -5.17
N GLY A 25 15.58 3.66 -4.08
CA GLY A 25 16.10 3.27 -2.77
C GLY A 25 16.35 1.78 -2.65
N ASN A 26 16.41 1.30 -1.41
CA ASN A 26 16.58 -0.11 -1.11
C ASN A 26 15.35 -0.92 -1.53
N TYR A 27 15.56 -2.20 -1.85
CA TYR A 27 14.50 -3.14 -2.16
C TYR A 27 14.31 -4.12 -1.01
N TRP A 28 13.13 -4.09 -0.39
CA TRP A 28 12.76 -4.91 0.75
C TRP A 28 11.68 -5.92 0.36
N VAL A 29 11.79 -7.14 0.89
CA VAL A 29 10.79 -8.19 0.72
C VAL A 29 10.32 -8.63 2.10
N GLU A 30 9.04 -8.48 2.38
CA GLU A 30 8.46 -8.71 3.70
C GLU A 30 7.26 -9.65 3.62
N ILE A 31 7.08 -10.51 4.63
CA ILE A 31 5.86 -11.32 4.75
C ILE A 31 4.79 -10.48 5.44
N ALA A 32 3.59 -10.46 4.86
CA ALA A 32 2.49 -9.66 5.39
C ALA A 32 1.18 -10.46 5.46
N ARG A 33 0.33 -10.10 6.42
CA ARG A 33 -1.08 -10.53 6.46
C ARG A 33 -1.99 -9.35 6.10
N LYS A 34 -3.08 -9.62 5.38
CA LYS A 34 -4.11 -8.63 5.09
C LYS A 34 -5.11 -8.56 6.23
N ILE A 35 -5.47 -7.35 6.62
CA ILE A 35 -6.62 -7.08 7.49
C ILE A 35 -7.52 -6.04 6.83
N SER A 36 -8.82 -6.13 7.06
CA SER A 36 -9.77 -5.09 6.64
C SER A 36 -9.95 -4.10 7.78
N VAL A 37 -9.78 -2.81 7.50
CA VAL A 37 -9.95 -1.74 8.47
C VAL A 37 -11.14 -0.88 8.04
N GLU A 38 -12.17 -0.82 8.89
CA GLU A 38 -13.32 0.04 8.66
C GLU A 38 -12.99 1.49 9.05
N LEU A 39 -13.16 2.39 8.08
CA LEU A 39 -12.91 3.82 8.22
C LEU A 39 -14.22 4.56 8.51
N GLU A 40 -15.27 4.30 7.74
CA GLU A 40 -16.64 4.78 7.99
C GLU A 40 -17.65 3.76 7.44
N VAL A 41 -18.94 4.05 7.65
CA VAL A 41 -20.04 3.29 7.07
C VAL A 41 -19.83 3.19 5.55
N ASN A 42 -19.70 1.97 5.04
CA ASN A 42 -19.41 1.63 3.63
C ASN A 42 -18.01 2.01 3.12
N MET A 43 -17.06 2.30 4.01
CA MET A 43 -15.67 2.57 3.63
C MET A 43 -14.70 1.70 4.43
N SER A 44 -14.08 0.74 3.75
CA SER A 44 -13.00 -0.08 4.30
C SER A 44 -11.75 0.00 3.44
N ILE A 45 -10.60 -0.15 4.10
CA ILE A 45 -9.29 -0.25 3.47
C ILE A 45 -8.59 -1.53 3.89
N GLN A 46 -7.95 -2.20 2.94
CA GLN A 46 -7.07 -3.33 3.24
C GLN A 46 -5.70 -2.82 3.68
N VAL A 47 -5.27 -3.25 4.87
CA VAL A 47 -3.95 -2.95 5.43
C VAL A 47 -3.13 -4.23 5.47
N LEU A 48 -1.87 -4.10 5.08
CA LEU A 48 -0.85 -5.14 5.15
C LEU A 48 -0.10 -4.97 6.47
N VAL A 49 -0.24 -5.95 7.37
CA VAL A 49 0.49 -5.99 8.63
C VAL A 49 1.70 -6.87 8.45
N LEU A 50 2.89 -6.28 8.56
CA LEU A 50 4.16 -6.98 8.48
C LEU A 50 4.44 -7.78 9.77
N GLN A 51 5.39 -8.71 9.71
CA GLN A 51 5.84 -9.43 10.90
C GLN A 51 6.43 -8.51 11.99
N SER A 52 7.02 -7.39 11.58
CA SER A 52 7.51 -6.35 12.50
C SER A 52 6.40 -5.59 13.24
N GLY A 53 5.14 -5.74 12.82
CA GLY A 53 4.00 -4.93 13.28
C GLY A 53 3.82 -3.63 12.51
N GLU A 54 4.75 -3.27 11.62
CA GLU A 54 4.56 -2.14 10.71
C GLU A 54 3.35 -2.40 9.80
N CYS A 55 2.56 -1.36 9.56
CA CYS A 55 1.41 -1.40 8.69
C CYS A 55 1.69 -0.64 7.38
N ARG A 56 1.28 -1.24 6.27
CA ARG A 56 1.43 -0.68 4.92
C ARG A 56 0.14 -0.84 4.13
N ILE A 57 -0.03 -0.07 3.07
CA ILE A 57 -1.18 -0.19 2.16
C ILE A 57 -0.66 -0.40 0.73
N GLU A 58 -1.30 -1.33 0.01
CA GLU A 58 -1.00 -1.63 -1.39
C GLU A 58 -1.26 -0.41 -2.29
N TYR A 59 -0.42 -0.24 -3.33
CA TYR A 59 -0.55 0.81 -4.36
C TYR A 59 -1.97 0.90 -4.93
N GLN A 60 -2.52 -0.23 -5.37
CA GLN A 60 -3.86 -0.29 -5.96
C GLN A 60 -4.94 0.05 -4.94
N GLU A 61 -4.81 -0.45 -3.71
CA GLU A 61 -5.80 -0.27 -2.66
C GLU A 61 -5.91 1.19 -2.20
N GLY A 62 -4.78 1.86 -1.96
CA GLY A 62 -4.80 3.26 -1.54
C GLY A 62 -5.29 4.20 -2.66
N LEU A 63 -5.04 3.87 -3.94
CA LEU A 63 -5.59 4.62 -5.08
C LEU A 63 -7.09 4.32 -5.31
N ARG A 64 -7.53 3.08 -5.06
CA ARG A 64 -8.95 2.68 -5.10
C ARG A 64 -9.78 3.51 -4.13
N CYS A 65 -9.27 3.75 -2.92
CA CYS A 65 -9.96 4.53 -1.88
C CYS A 65 -10.29 5.97 -2.32
N VAL A 66 -9.57 6.51 -3.31
CA VAL A 66 -9.79 7.85 -3.87
C VAL A 66 -10.25 7.82 -5.33
N GLN A 67 -10.65 6.65 -5.83
CA GLN A 67 -11.10 6.40 -7.21
C GLN A 67 -10.12 6.92 -8.27
N HIS A 68 -8.82 6.68 -8.07
CA HIS A 68 -7.79 7.07 -9.03
C HIS A 68 -7.23 5.84 -9.76
N ASP A 69 -6.65 6.06 -10.95
CA ASP A 69 -5.93 5.02 -11.72
C ASP A 69 -4.90 4.30 -10.84
N SER A 70 -5.05 2.98 -10.72
CA SER A 70 -4.20 2.08 -9.94
C SER A 70 -2.75 2.07 -10.42
N ASN A 71 -2.50 2.54 -11.64
CA ASN A 71 -1.16 2.66 -12.21
C ASN A 71 -0.52 4.03 -11.97
N TRP A 72 -1.03 4.85 -11.05
CA TRP A 72 -0.45 6.17 -10.81
C TRP A 72 0.97 6.11 -10.24
N LEU A 73 1.23 5.17 -9.33
CA LEU A 73 2.53 4.94 -8.67
C LEU A 73 3.50 4.06 -9.47
N VAL A 74 3.03 3.48 -10.57
CA VAL A 74 3.79 2.53 -11.39
C VAL A 74 4.05 3.12 -12.77
N ASN A 75 4.88 2.43 -13.54
CA ASN A 75 5.35 2.82 -14.87
C ASN A 75 6.38 3.96 -14.87
N TYR A 76 7.20 3.96 -15.91
CA TYR A 76 8.22 4.98 -16.15
C TYR A 76 7.57 6.35 -16.42
N SER A 77 7.79 7.32 -15.53
CA SER A 77 7.36 8.71 -15.77
C SER A 77 8.18 9.70 -14.94
N PRO A 78 9.11 10.45 -15.56
CA PRO A 78 9.88 11.49 -14.88
C PRO A 78 9.02 12.62 -14.31
N LYS A 79 7.94 12.98 -15.02
CA LYS A 79 6.99 14.01 -14.55
C LYS A 79 6.30 13.57 -13.26
N LYS A 80 5.85 12.31 -13.18
CA LYS A 80 5.27 11.77 -11.94
C LYS A 80 6.32 11.65 -10.85
N ALA A 81 7.56 11.26 -11.16
CA ALA A 81 8.62 11.16 -10.18
C ALA A 81 8.90 12.47 -9.45
N ARG A 82 8.81 13.61 -10.15
CA ARG A 82 8.89 14.94 -9.51
C ARG A 82 7.77 15.13 -8.49
N ILE A 83 6.52 14.82 -8.87
CA ILE A 83 5.37 14.90 -7.95
C ILE A 83 5.62 14.01 -6.73
N LEU A 84 6.01 12.74 -6.92
CA LEU A 84 6.27 11.81 -5.81
C LEU A 84 7.40 12.32 -4.89
N SER A 85 8.41 12.99 -5.45
CA SER A 85 9.48 13.64 -4.67
C SER A 85 8.97 14.86 -3.89
N ASP A 86 8.08 15.67 -4.46
CA ASP A 86 7.49 16.83 -3.78
C ASP A 86 6.60 16.39 -2.60
N LEU A 87 5.99 15.20 -2.70
CA LEU A 87 5.26 14.56 -1.61
C LEU A 87 6.16 13.97 -0.52
N LYS A 88 7.48 14.04 -0.67
CA LYS A 88 8.48 13.53 0.27
C LYS A 88 8.29 12.05 0.64
N LEU A 89 7.81 11.25 -0.31
CA LEU A 89 7.62 9.81 -0.08
C LEU A 89 8.98 9.11 0.08
N SER A 90 8.97 7.96 0.76
CA SER A 90 10.14 7.07 0.74
C SER A 90 10.49 6.65 -0.69
N LYS A 91 11.80 6.59 -0.98
CA LYS A 91 12.32 6.06 -2.26
C LYS A 91 12.52 4.55 -2.23
N ASP A 92 12.42 3.93 -1.06
CA ASP A 92 12.56 2.50 -0.91
C ASP A 92 11.38 1.77 -1.54
N ILE A 93 11.66 0.59 -2.09
CA ILE A 93 10.65 -0.32 -2.62
C ILE A 93 10.39 -1.37 -1.57
N THR A 94 9.13 -1.52 -1.17
CA THR A 94 8.69 -2.66 -0.39
C THR A 94 7.79 -3.57 -1.21
N GLU A 95 8.23 -4.81 -1.41
CA GLU A 95 7.41 -5.92 -1.85
C GLU A 95 6.88 -6.71 -0.63
N CYS A 96 5.57 -6.75 -0.46
CA CYS A 96 4.90 -7.58 0.53
C CYS A 96 4.46 -8.91 -0.11
N ARG A 97 4.88 -10.03 0.47
CA ARG A 97 4.42 -11.37 0.11
C ARG A 97 3.26 -11.76 1.02
N VAL A 98 2.08 -11.84 0.44
CA VAL A 98 0.84 -12.21 1.14
C VAL A 98 0.44 -13.62 0.74
N MET A 99 0.07 -14.44 1.71
CA MET A 99 -0.46 -15.79 1.46
C MET A 99 -1.91 -15.70 0.98
N GLU A 100 -2.17 -16.26 -0.19
CA GLU A 100 -3.50 -16.45 -0.77
C GLU A 100 -3.75 -17.94 -0.98
N LYS A 101 -4.97 -18.32 -1.40
CA LYS A 101 -5.38 -19.73 -1.59
C LYS A 101 -4.43 -20.54 -2.49
N ASP A 102 -3.89 -19.91 -3.53
CA ASP A 102 -3.04 -20.53 -4.54
C ASP A 102 -1.54 -20.29 -4.31
N GLY A 103 -1.16 -19.81 -3.13
CA GLY A 103 0.22 -19.51 -2.75
C GLY A 103 0.47 -18.04 -2.47
N PHE A 104 1.73 -17.61 -2.49
CA PHE A 104 2.08 -16.22 -2.21
C PHE A 104 1.81 -15.32 -3.42
N ILE A 105 1.31 -14.12 -3.16
CA ILE A 105 1.27 -13.03 -4.13
C ILE A 105 2.20 -11.90 -3.69
N SER A 106 2.91 -11.31 -4.65
CA SER A 106 3.78 -10.15 -4.44
C SER A 106 3.02 -8.85 -4.68
N ILE A 107 3.06 -7.94 -3.71
CA ILE A 107 2.32 -6.67 -3.71
C ILE A 107 3.27 -5.53 -3.35
N TYR A 108 3.30 -4.45 -4.13
CA TYR A 108 4.03 -3.24 -3.74
C TYR A 108 3.18 -2.35 -2.84
N ALA A 109 3.79 -1.85 -1.77
CA ALA A 109 3.09 -1.10 -0.73
C ALA A 109 3.90 0.10 -0.24
N LEU A 110 3.20 1.13 0.22
CA LEU A 110 3.78 2.28 0.92
C LEU A 110 3.41 2.24 2.39
N SER A 111 4.20 2.95 3.21
CA SER A 111 3.85 3.19 4.61
C SER A 111 2.53 3.94 4.74
N ILE A 112 1.88 3.87 5.91
CA ILE A 112 0.69 4.68 6.18
C ILE A 112 0.98 6.18 6.01
N GLN A 113 2.15 6.63 6.46
CA GLN A 113 2.55 8.03 6.37
C GLN A 113 2.67 8.50 4.91
N ASP A 114 3.30 7.71 4.05
CA ASP A 114 3.40 8.01 2.61
C ASP A 114 2.00 8.10 1.97
N TRP A 115 1.07 7.23 2.38
CA TRP A 115 -0.31 7.28 1.90
C TRP A 115 -1.07 8.52 2.32
N LEU A 116 -0.87 9.00 3.55
CA LEU A 116 -1.46 10.27 4.00
C LEU A 116 -1.01 11.42 3.08
N SER A 117 0.27 11.47 2.71
CA SER A 117 0.80 12.47 1.77
C SER A 117 0.24 12.32 0.35
N VAL A 118 0.07 11.08 -0.14
CA VAL A 118 -0.57 10.82 -1.44
C VAL A 118 -2.04 11.25 -1.44
N TRP A 119 -2.79 10.96 -0.38
CA TRP A 119 -4.19 11.38 -0.28
C TRP A 119 -4.31 12.90 -0.11
N GLU A 120 -3.42 13.54 0.64
CA GLU A 120 -3.36 15.00 0.76
C GLU A 120 -3.20 15.67 -0.60
N HIS A 121 -2.30 15.15 -1.44
CA HIS A 121 -2.12 15.62 -2.81
C HIS A 121 -3.41 15.59 -3.63
N PHE A 122 -4.17 14.49 -3.55
CA PHE A 122 -5.43 14.38 -4.25
C PHE A 122 -6.50 15.30 -3.65
N ALA A 123 -6.56 15.43 -2.33
CA ALA A 123 -7.48 16.34 -1.65
C ALA A 123 -7.26 17.80 -2.07
N ASN A 124 -6.00 18.24 -2.11
CA ASN A 124 -5.60 19.58 -2.56
C ASN A 124 -5.91 19.85 -4.05
N ARG A 125 -6.21 18.80 -4.81
CA ARG A 125 -6.67 18.88 -6.22
C ARG A 125 -8.17 18.69 -6.36
N GLY A 126 -8.93 18.80 -5.27
CA GLY A 126 -10.39 18.74 -5.27
C GLY A 126 -10.98 17.33 -5.18
N ASN A 127 -10.17 16.29 -4.92
CA ASN A 127 -10.71 14.94 -4.71
C ASN A 127 -11.44 14.88 -3.36
N ARG A 128 -12.78 14.80 -3.43
CA ARG A 128 -13.66 14.77 -2.25
C ARG A 128 -13.52 13.49 -1.43
N LEU A 129 -13.21 12.36 -2.07
CA LEU A 129 -12.99 11.09 -1.38
C LEU A 129 -11.72 11.12 -0.55
N ALA A 130 -10.63 11.66 -1.13
CA ALA A 130 -9.39 11.87 -0.39
C ALA A 130 -9.58 12.82 0.80
N THR A 131 -10.37 13.89 0.61
CA THR A 131 -10.72 14.82 1.71
C THR A 131 -11.50 14.12 2.83
N ALA A 132 -12.51 13.31 2.47
CA ALA A 132 -13.31 12.56 3.44
C ALA A 132 -12.44 11.54 4.20
N LEU A 133 -11.63 10.77 3.47
CA LEU A 133 -10.68 9.80 4.00
C LEU A 133 -9.74 10.43 5.04
N LEU A 134 -9.13 11.56 4.72
CA LEU A 134 -8.23 12.27 5.63
C LEU A 134 -8.96 12.78 6.88
N LYS A 135 -10.19 13.31 6.75
CA LYS A 135 -11.01 13.73 7.89
C LYS A 135 -11.34 12.55 8.81
N THR A 136 -11.67 11.40 8.23
CA THR A 136 -11.93 10.17 8.97
C THR A 136 -10.71 9.69 9.74
N CYS A 137 -9.54 9.70 9.08
CA CYS A 137 -8.26 9.38 9.71
C CYS A 137 -7.94 10.36 10.84
N ALA A 138 -8.19 11.66 10.67
CA ALA A 138 -7.92 12.67 11.70
C ALA A 138 -8.84 12.54 12.92
N LYS A 139 -10.09 12.08 12.76
CA LYS A 139 -11.07 12.01 13.86
C LYS A 139 -10.76 10.95 14.92
N VAL A 140 -10.27 9.78 14.50
CA VAL A 140 -10.02 8.63 15.40
C VAL A 140 -8.56 8.19 15.38
N GLY A 141 -7.79 8.60 14.38
CA GLY A 141 -6.47 8.03 14.07
C GLY A 141 -6.62 6.74 13.26
N ILE A 142 -5.90 6.65 12.14
CA ILE A 142 -5.84 5.41 11.36
C ILE A 142 -5.18 4.27 12.16
N ASP A 143 -4.18 4.59 12.98
CA ASP A 143 -3.46 3.61 13.81
C ASP A 143 -4.36 2.96 14.87
N VAL A 144 -5.25 3.76 15.48
CA VAL A 144 -6.23 3.26 16.46
C VAL A 144 -7.22 2.29 15.80
N ARG A 145 -7.64 2.58 14.57
CA ARG A 145 -8.54 1.71 13.80
C ARG A 145 -7.85 0.41 13.39
N ILE A 146 -6.60 0.50 12.96
CA ILE A 146 -5.76 -0.67 12.66
C ILE A 146 -5.60 -1.55 13.90
N ALA A 147 -5.26 -0.96 15.06
CA ALA A 147 -5.08 -1.71 16.30
C ALA A 147 -6.35 -2.46 16.74
N ARG A 148 -7.52 -1.83 16.58
CA ARG A 148 -8.82 -2.47 16.84
C ARG A 148 -9.08 -3.63 15.88
N ALA A 149 -8.82 -3.44 14.59
CA ALA A 149 -9.00 -4.48 13.58
C ALA A 149 -8.05 -5.67 13.82
N ILE A 150 -6.81 -5.42 14.26
CA ILE A 150 -5.86 -6.47 14.65
C ILE A 150 -6.37 -7.26 15.86
N SER A 151 -6.90 -6.56 16.87
CA SER A 151 -7.38 -7.20 18.10
C SER A 151 -8.60 -8.08 17.82
N GLY A 152 -9.57 -7.58 17.06
CA GLY A 152 -10.77 -8.35 16.71
C GLY A 152 -10.55 -9.46 15.67
N ALA A 153 -9.41 -9.48 14.96
CA ALA A 153 -9.06 -10.55 14.03
C ALA A 153 -8.32 -11.72 14.70
N ASN A 154 -7.92 -11.57 15.97
CA ASN A 154 -7.24 -12.59 16.76
C ASN A 154 -8.19 -13.29 17.77
N GLU A 155 -9.46 -12.87 17.83
CA GLU A 155 -10.56 -13.55 18.55
C GLU A 155 -11.24 -14.57 17.62
#